data_AF-W1XI21-F1
#
_entry.id   AF-W1XI21-F1
#
_cell.length_a   1.000
_cell.length_b   1.000
_cell.length_c   1.000
_cell.angle_alpha   90.00
_cell.angle_beta   90.00
_cell.angle_gamma   90.00
#
_symmetry.space_group_name_H-M   'P 1'
#
loop_
_entity.id
_entity.type
_entity.pdbx_description
1 polymer ?
#
loop_
_entity_poly.entity_id
_entity_poly.type
_entity_poly.pdbx_seq_one_letter_code
_entity_poly.pdbx_strand_id
1 'polypeptide(L)'
;KVGYSLAQRLIQDDHDVYVIDRSPERIHNLENTLDVSLVLGNGSDVQLLNEIDMSDVGMFIAVTDSDEVNMLSCSVAKIKGVPTTI
;
A
#
# COMPACT_ATOMS: atom_id res chain seq x y z
N LYS A 1 -11.48 5.22 -3.36
CA LYS A 1 -11.60 5.64 -4.79
C LYS A 1 -10.24 6.00 -5.38
N VAL A 2 -9.48 6.95 -4.81
CA VAL A 2 -8.15 7.30 -5.32
C VAL A 2 -7.17 6.12 -5.31
N GLY A 3 -7.00 5.44 -4.17
CA GLY A 3 -6.13 4.26 -4.08
C GLY A 3 -6.50 3.14 -5.05
N TYR A 4 -7.79 2.90 -5.27
CA TYR A 4 -8.27 1.93 -6.27
C TYR A 4 -7.84 2.31 -7.69
N SER A 5 -8.12 3.55 -8.12
CA SER A 5 -7.78 4.02 -9.47
C SER A 5 -6.27 4.05 -9.70
N LEU A 6 -5.50 4.36 -8.67
CA LEU A 6 -4.05 4.32 -8.69
C LEU A 6 -3.53 2.89 -8.84
N ALA A 7 -4.01 1.96 -8.01
CA ALA A 7 -3.63 0.55 -8.10
C ALA A 7 -3.96 -0.01 -9.49
N GLN A 8 -5.19 0.23 -9.98
CA GLN A 8 -5.60 -0.18 -11.31
C GLN A 8 -4.67 0.35 -12.42
N ARG A 9 -4.24 1.61 -12.31
CA ARG A 9 -3.32 2.20 -13.28
C ARG A 9 -1.93 1.59 -13.22
N LEU A 10 -1.40 1.37 -12.02
CA LEU A 10 -0.07 0.77 -11.85
C LEU A 10 0.00 -0.65 -12.41
N ILE A 11 -1.05 -1.45 -12.21
CA ILE A 11 -1.17 -2.80 -12.83
C ILE A 11 -1.16 -2.69 -14.36
N GLN A 12 -1.91 -1.73 -14.93
CA GLN A 12 -1.94 -1.52 -16.38
C GLN A 12 -0.58 -1.10 -16.95
N ASP A 13 0.24 -0.43 -16.15
CA ASP A 13 1.61 -0.03 -16.48
C ASP A 13 2.64 -1.15 -16.13
N ASP A 14 2.17 -2.40 -15.88
CA ASP A 14 2.97 -3.61 -15.64
C ASP A 14 3.80 -3.60 -14.34
N HIS A 15 3.23 -3.00 -13.28
CA HIS A 15 3.82 -3.01 -11.94
C HIS A 15 3.18 -4.07 -11.03
N ASP A 16 4.01 -4.74 -10.22
CA ASP A 16 3.54 -5.52 -9.07
C ASP A 16 3.03 -4.58 -7.98
N VAL A 17 1.75 -4.72 -7.61
CA VAL A 17 1.11 -3.82 -6.65
C VAL A 17 0.69 -4.59 -5.39
N TYR A 18 1.10 -4.05 -4.25
CA TYR A 18 0.59 -4.41 -2.93
C TYR A 18 -0.39 -3.35 -2.45
N VAL A 19 -1.57 -3.76 -1.99
CA VAL A 19 -2.55 -2.85 -1.39
C VAL A 19 -2.78 -3.25 0.07
N ILE A 20 -2.57 -2.29 0.97
CA ILE A 20 -2.81 -2.43 2.40
C ILE A 20 -4.07 -1.61 2.76
N ASP A 21 -5.10 -2.26 3.30
CA ASP A 21 -6.30 -1.56 3.82
C ASP A 21 -6.77 -2.24 5.11
N ARG A 22 -7.34 -1.46 6.04
CA ARG A 22 -7.82 -1.96 7.34
C ARG A 22 -9.23 -2.56 7.24
N SER A 23 -9.96 -2.29 6.16
CA SER A 23 -11.33 -2.73 5.96
C SER A 23 -11.36 -4.09 5.26
N PRO A 24 -11.84 -5.16 5.94
CA PRO A 24 -12.00 -6.47 5.30
C PRO A 24 -12.96 -6.43 4.11
N GLU A 25 -13.99 -5.59 4.19
CA GLU A 25 -14.95 -5.38 3.11
C GLU A 25 -14.27 -4.80 1.87
N ARG A 26 -13.38 -3.82 2.03
CA ARG A 26 -12.64 -3.24 0.90
C ARG A 26 -11.66 -4.24 0.31
N ILE A 27 -10.92 -4.98 1.14
CA ILE A 27 -10.02 -6.04 0.69
C ILE A 27 -10.80 -7.07 -0.14
N HIS A 28 -11.94 -7.56 0.35
CA HIS A 28 -12.76 -8.52 -0.40
C HIS A 28 -13.29 -7.96 -1.72
N ASN A 29 -13.67 -6.67 -1.77
CA ASN A 29 -14.07 -6.04 -3.02
C ASN A 29 -12.89 -5.92 -4.01
N LEU A 30 -11.69 -5.60 -3.53
CA LEU A 30 -10.48 -5.50 -4.36
C LEU A 30 -10.07 -6.86 -4.92
N GLU A 31 -10.17 -7.92 -4.12
CA GLU A 31 -9.85 -9.30 -4.51
C GLU A 31 -10.63 -9.76 -5.75
N ASN A 32 -11.87 -9.29 -5.89
CA ASN A 32 -12.74 -9.62 -7.01
C ASN A 32 -12.58 -8.68 -8.23
N THR A 33 -11.79 -7.60 -8.11
CA THR A 33 -11.77 -6.52 -9.11
C THR A 33 -10.39 -6.16 -9.65
N LEU A 34 -9.32 -6.39 -8.88
CA LEU A 34 -7.94 -6.07 -9.26
C LEU A 34 -7.03 -7.26 -9.00
N ASP A 35 -6.09 -7.49 -9.92
CA ASP A 35 -5.02 -8.47 -9.76
C ASP A 35 -3.86 -7.82 -8.98
N VAL A 36 -3.96 -7.83 -7.65
CA VAL A 36 -2.99 -7.24 -6.73
C VAL A 36 -2.78 -8.13 -5.51
N SER A 37 -1.62 -7.97 -4.87
CA SER A 37 -1.40 -8.57 -3.55
C SER A 37 -2.10 -7.75 -2.47
N LEU A 38 -3.02 -8.38 -1.74
CA LEU A 38 -3.83 -7.73 -0.72
C LEU A 38 -3.34 -8.04 0.68
N VAL A 39 -3.25 -7.01 1.52
CA VAL A 39 -2.88 -7.14 2.92
C VAL A 39 -3.92 -6.44 3.78
N LEU A 40 -4.59 -7.22 4.65
CA LEU A 40 -5.49 -6.66 5.65
C LEU A 40 -4.67 -6.11 6.82
N GLY A 41 -4.64 -4.80 6.98
CA GLY A 41 -3.87 -4.18 8.05
C GLY A 41 -3.69 -2.68 7.91
N ASN A 42 -2.79 -2.13 8.72
CA ASN A 42 -2.50 -0.71 8.77
C ASN A 42 -1.12 -0.41 8.14
N GLY A 43 -1.09 0.42 7.09
CA GLY A 43 0.15 0.84 6.43
C GLY A 43 1.13 1.62 7.32
N SER A 44 0.73 2.08 8.51
CA SER A 44 1.62 2.69 9.50
C SER A 44 2.20 1.70 10.52
N ASP A 45 1.85 0.42 10.43
CA ASP A 45 2.31 -0.62 11.35
C ASP A 45 3.67 -1.15 10.90
N VAL A 46 4.70 -0.86 11.69
CA VAL A 46 6.08 -1.27 11.40
C VAL A 46 6.22 -2.80 11.38
N GLN A 47 5.48 -3.53 12.20
CA GLN A 47 5.56 -4.98 12.24
C GLN A 47 4.94 -5.57 10.97
N LEU A 48 3.77 -5.08 10.57
CA LEU A 48 3.13 -5.48 9.31
C LEU A 48 4.04 -5.22 8.11
N LEU A 49 4.63 -4.02 8.03
CA LEU A 49 5.56 -3.69 6.94
C LEU A 49 6.87 -4.49 6.99
N ASN A 50 7.21 -5.18 8.09
CA ASN A 50 8.33 -6.12 8.09
C ASN A 50 7.93 -7.50 7.58
N GLU A 51 6.66 -7.88 7.76
CA GLU A 51 6.12 -9.16 7.29
C GLU A 51 5.91 -9.15 5.77
N ILE A 52 5.55 -7.99 5.23
CA ILE A 52 5.53 -7.73 3.79
C ILE A 52 6.96 -7.34 3.42
N ASP A 53 7.77 -8.27 2.90
CA ASP A 53 9.18 -8.00 2.57
C ASP A 53 9.33 -6.77 1.66
N MET A 54 9.66 -5.61 2.26
CA MET A 54 9.72 -4.32 1.56
C MET A 54 11.07 -4.06 0.89
N SER A 55 11.97 -5.04 0.91
CA SER A 55 13.34 -4.91 0.40
C SER A 55 13.37 -4.54 -1.09
N ASP A 56 12.43 -5.06 -1.88
CA ASP A 56 12.34 -4.83 -3.32
C ASP A 56 11.29 -3.77 -3.70
N VAL A 57 10.71 -3.07 -2.73
CA VAL A 57 9.70 -2.03 -2.99
C VAL A 57 10.36 -0.73 -3.42
N GLY A 58 10.17 -0.36 -4.68
CA GLY A 58 10.69 0.90 -5.25
C GLY A 58 9.90 2.15 -4.84
N MET A 59 8.61 2.00 -4.54
CA MET A 59 7.71 3.11 -4.21
C MET A 59 6.65 2.70 -3.18
N PHE A 60 6.38 3.58 -2.21
CA PHE A 60 5.29 3.45 -1.25
C PHE A 60 4.37 4.67 -1.36
N ILE A 61 3.06 4.46 -1.43
CA ILE A 61 2.09 5.54 -1.64
C ILE A 61 1.01 5.47 -0.56
N ALA A 62 0.92 6.48 0.29
CA ALA A 62 -0.05 6.54 1.38
C ALA A 62 -1.24 7.44 0.98
N VAL A 63 -2.32 6.80 0.52
CA VAL A 63 -3.54 7.47 0.03
C VAL A 63 -4.75 7.14 0.90
N THR A 64 -4.64 7.46 2.19
CA THR A 64 -5.75 7.35 3.16
C THR A 64 -6.39 8.72 3.41
N ASP A 65 -7.54 8.72 4.07
CA ASP A 65 -8.25 9.95 4.47
C ASP A 65 -7.61 10.67 5.69
N SER A 66 -6.46 10.19 6.18
CA SER A 66 -5.77 10.74 7.34
C SER A 66 -4.33 11.13 7.01
N ASP A 67 -4.07 12.44 7.05
CA ASP A 67 -2.72 12.99 6.81
C ASP A 67 -1.69 12.48 7.83
N GLU A 68 -2.10 12.29 9.09
CA GLU A 68 -1.25 11.72 10.14
C GLU A 68 -0.83 10.29 9.80
N VAL A 69 -1.77 9.44 9.37
CA VAL A 69 -1.48 8.08 8.93
C VAL A 69 -0.58 8.10 7.70
N ASN A 70 -0.83 9.01 6.74
CA ASN A 70 -0.03 9.12 5.53
C ASN A 70 1.43 9.51 5.86
N MET A 71 1.63 10.54 6.66
CA MET A 71 2.97 10.97 7.08
C MET A 71 3.72 9.90 7.86
N LEU A 72 3.05 9.21 8.80
CA LEU A 72 3.67 8.12 9.56
C LEU A 72 4.03 6.93 8.68
N SER A 73 3.12 6.50 7.81
CA SER A 73 3.36 5.36 6.90
C SER A 73 4.53 5.64 5.96
N CYS A 74 4.55 6.83 5.33
CA CYS A 74 5.66 7.23 4.46
C CYS A 74 6.99 7.36 5.23
N SER A 75 6.96 7.89 6.47
CA SER A 75 8.17 7.97 7.30
C SER A 75 8.74 6.58 7.63
N VAL A 76 7.87 5.63 7.99
CA VAL A 76 8.27 4.25 8.26
C VAL A 76 8.83 3.59 7.00
N ALA A 77 8.13 3.69 5.87
CA ALA A 77 8.60 3.14 4.59
C ALA A 77 9.98 3.72 4.20
N LYS A 78 10.20 5.02 4.43
CA LYS A 78 11.49 5.67 4.16
C LYS A 78 12.61 5.11 5.03
N ILE A 79 12.36 4.90 6.33
CA ILE A 79 13.32 4.28 7.25
C ILE A 79 13.64 2.85 6.84
N LYS A 80 12.68 2.14 6.23
CA LYS A 80 12.86 0.78 5.69
C LYS A 80 13.65 0.72 4.38
N GLY A 81 13.99 1.87 3.81
CA GLY A 81 14.82 1.94 2.61
C GLY A 81 14.03 2.07 1.30
N VAL A 82 12.71 2.25 1.36
CA VAL A 82 11.91 2.51 0.15
C VAL A 82 12.41 3.82 -0.51
N PRO A 83 12.88 3.78 -1.77
CA PRO A 83 13.49 4.94 -2.42
C PRO A 83 12.54 6.13 -2.54
N THR A 84 11.28 5.87 -2.90
CA THR A 84 10.26 6.89 -3.14
C THR A 84 9.04 6.68 -2.27
N THR A 85 8.61 7.72 -1.56
CA THR A 85 7.40 7.70 -0.73
C THR A 85 6.53 8.89 -1.13
N ILE A 86 5.23 8.68 -1.30
CA ILE A 86 4.25 9.70 -1.71
C ILE A 86 3.12 9.75 -0.70
#